data_AF-A0A2W0BUZ7-F1
#
_entry.id   AF-A0A2W0BUZ7-F1
#
_cell.length_a   1.000
_cell.length_b   1.000
_cell.length_c   1.000
_cell.angle_alpha   90.00
_cell.angle_beta   90.00
_cell.angle_gamma   90.00
#
_symmetry.space_group_name_H-M   'P 1'
#
loop_
_entity.id
_entity.type
_entity.pdbx_description
1 polymer ?
#
loop_
_entity_poly.entity_id
_entity_poly.type
_entity_poly.pdbx_seq_one_letter_code
_entity_poly.pdbx_strand_id
1 'polypeptide(L)'
;MLHSLPIITEEFQMKPLFSKCLVSLMCLGGALGQSALIMSVPFFSTEAVAQSDPASEPASREDVQNLFSVLKLDRMMQVTMSAAADQMKGNLPELMRQQNVEIPQEQLDAMADDIFHDYPMQAVLDSMVPVYQKHLSKADIGNILLFYQTPTGQKMLNEMPAMSREAMQAANPVMKEWMARMTQRMQDRAHAMAQQNASQKSGTNSKPK
;
A
#
# COMPACT_ATOMS: atom_id res chain seq x y z
N MET A 1 -3.10 33.33 5.78
CA MET A 1 -4.41 33.02 5.19
C MET A 1 -4.17 32.42 3.81
N LEU A 2 -3.99 31.10 3.78
CA LEU A 2 -3.71 30.31 2.58
C LEU A 2 -5.05 29.79 2.05
N HIS A 3 -5.27 30.00 0.75
CA HIS A 3 -6.45 29.56 0.02
C HIS A 3 -6.47 28.04 -0.11
N SER A 4 -7.61 27.45 0.23
CA SER A 4 -7.97 26.06 0.06
C SER A 4 -8.07 25.68 -1.43
N LEU A 5 -7.27 24.73 -1.88
CA LEU A 5 -7.46 24.05 -3.17
C LEU A 5 -8.35 22.81 -2.93
N PRO A 6 -9.44 22.62 -3.72
CA PRO A 6 -10.29 21.45 -3.60
C PRO A 6 -9.60 20.22 -4.20
N ILE A 7 -9.57 19.16 -3.41
CA ILE A 7 -9.15 17.81 -3.81
C ILE A 7 -10.11 17.30 -4.88
N ILE A 8 -9.59 17.09 -6.09
CA ILE A 8 -10.25 16.34 -7.16
C ILE A 8 -10.30 14.88 -6.71
N THR A 9 -11.45 14.46 -6.22
CA THR A 9 -11.82 13.05 -6.04
C THR A 9 -12.54 12.62 -7.31
N GLU A 10 -11.75 12.17 -8.29
CA GLU A 10 -12.29 11.44 -9.44
C GLU A 10 -12.48 9.98 -9.03
N GLU A 11 -13.75 9.65 -8.78
CA GLU A 11 -14.30 8.30 -8.71
C GLU A 11 -13.97 7.52 -10.00
N PHE A 12 -13.00 6.61 -9.93
CA PHE A 12 -12.76 5.62 -10.97
C PHE A 12 -13.83 4.52 -10.89
N GLN A 13 -15.05 4.87 -11.32
CA GLN A 13 -16.19 3.98 -11.49
C GLN A 13 -15.99 3.09 -12.73
N MET A 14 -15.33 1.95 -12.54
CA MET A 14 -15.27 0.88 -13.53
C MET A 14 -16.64 0.15 -13.56
N LYS A 15 -17.56 0.67 -14.37
CA LYS A 15 -18.86 0.04 -14.64
C LYS A 15 -18.68 -1.24 -15.47
N PRO A 16 -19.40 -2.34 -15.17
CA PRO A 16 -19.27 -3.59 -15.90
C PRO A 16 -19.88 -3.47 -17.30
N LEU A 17 -18.99 -3.40 -18.28
CA LEU A 17 -19.26 -3.46 -19.72
C LEU A 17 -19.56 -4.91 -20.16
N PHE A 18 -20.55 -5.57 -19.57
CA PHE A 18 -21.08 -6.85 -20.10
C PHE A 18 -22.56 -7.01 -19.73
N SER A 19 -23.41 -6.14 -20.24
CA SER A 19 -24.84 -6.39 -20.28
C SER A 19 -25.42 -5.60 -21.44
N LYS A 20 -26.06 -6.32 -22.37
CA LYS A 20 -26.71 -5.83 -23.60
C LYS A 20 -25.82 -5.80 -24.84
N CYS A 21 -25.47 -7.00 -25.31
CA CYS A 21 -25.72 -7.31 -26.71
C CYS A 21 -25.80 -8.83 -26.89
N LEU A 22 -26.79 -9.27 -27.66
CA LEU A 22 -26.74 -10.49 -28.46
C LEU A 22 -27.06 -11.85 -27.79
N VAL A 23 -28.31 -12.07 -27.37
CA VAL A 23 -29.12 -13.23 -27.85
C VAL A 23 -30.61 -12.81 -27.83
N SER A 24 -30.97 -11.91 -28.74
CA SER A 24 -32.35 -11.74 -29.19
C SER A 24 -32.36 -12.15 -30.66
N LEU A 25 -32.31 -13.46 -30.91
CA LEU A 25 -32.59 -14.03 -32.23
C LEU A 25 -32.75 -15.55 -32.11
N MET A 26 -34.00 -16.00 -31.91
CA MET A 26 -34.58 -17.23 -32.48
C MET A 26 -35.86 -17.58 -31.72
N CYS A 27 -37.00 -17.23 -32.30
CA CYS A 27 -38.21 -18.07 -32.39
C CYS A 27 -39.30 -17.25 -33.10
N LEU A 28 -39.18 -17.14 -34.42
CA LEU A 28 -40.36 -17.04 -35.28
C LEU A 28 -40.97 -18.44 -35.31
N GLY A 29 -42.23 -18.58 -34.87
CA GLY A 29 -42.93 -19.86 -34.90
C GLY A 29 -44.31 -19.80 -34.27
N GLY A 30 -45.14 -18.85 -34.68
CA GLY A 30 -46.56 -18.82 -34.32
C GLY A 30 -47.42 -19.16 -35.53
N ALA A 31 -47.87 -20.41 -35.65
CA ALA A 31 -49.05 -20.78 -36.43
C ALA A 31 -49.58 -22.17 -36.02
N LEU A 32 -50.77 -22.14 -35.40
CA LEU A 32 -51.89 -23.08 -35.52
C LEU A 32 -51.70 -24.58 -35.20
N GLY A 33 -52.51 -25.08 -34.25
CA GLY A 33 -52.98 -26.47 -34.28
C GLY A 33 -53.19 -27.12 -32.92
N GLN A 34 -54.46 -27.40 -32.59
CA GLN A 34 -54.94 -28.07 -31.37
C GLN A 34 -54.31 -29.45 -31.11
N SER A 35 -54.05 -29.78 -29.84
CA SER A 35 -54.67 -30.93 -29.15
C SER A 35 -54.18 -31.03 -27.71
N ALA A 36 -55.14 -31.30 -26.82
CA ALA A 36 -54.99 -31.42 -25.39
C ALA A 36 -54.08 -32.60 -24.98
N LEU A 37 -53.24 -32.38 -23.96
CA LEU A 37 -53.04 -33.33 -22.87
C LEU A 37 -52.36 -32.62 -21.69
N ILE A 38 -53.05 -32.66 -20.56
CA ILE A 38 -52.67 -32.10 -19.27
C ILE A 38 -51.55 -32.97 -18.69
N MET A 39 -50.33 -32.43 -18.55
CA MET A 39 -49.33 -32.96 -17.61
C MET A 39 -48.98 -31.90 -16.58
N SER A 40 -49.50 -32.12 -15.38
CA SER A 40 -49.15 -31.48 -14.12
C SER A 40 -47.65 -31.60 -13.86
N VAL A 41 -46.90 -30.50 -13.99
CA VAL A 41 -45.51 -30.39 -13.51
C VAL A 41 -45.55 -29.85 -12.07
N PRO A 42 -45.03 -30.60 -11.07
CA PRO A 42 -44.95 -30.09 -9.71
C PRO A 42 -43.87 -29.01 -9.65
N PHE A 43 -44.28 -27.83 -9.17
CA PHE A 43 -43.41 -26.70 -8.85
C PHE A 43 -42.56 -27.09 -7.64
N PHE A 44 -41.36 -27.61 -7.89
CA PHE A 44 -40.35 -27.83 -6.84
C PHE A 44 -39.80 -26.46 -6.43
N SER A 45 -40.25 -25.93 -5.29
CA SER A 45 -39.62 -24.81 -4.62
C SER A 45 -38.18 -25.20 -4.29
N THR A 46 -37.23 -24.68 -5.05
CA THR A 46 -35.81 -24.80 -4.71
C THR A 46 -35.56 -23.81 -3.58
N GLU A 47 -35.54 -24.29 -2.34
CA GLU A 47 -34.97 -23.53 -1.22
C GLU A 47 -33.48 -23.34 -1.52
N ALA A 48 -33.12 -22.11 -1.83
CA ALA A 48 -31.73 -21.70 -1.97
C ALA A 48 -31.05 -21.84 -0.61
N VAL A 49 -30.42 -22.98 -0.35
CA VAL A 49 -29.44 -23.11 0.71
C VAL A 49 -28.28 -22.19 0.34
N ALA A 50 -28.15 -21.08 1.05
CA ALA A 50 -26.96 -20.25 1.00
C ALA A 50 -25.77 -21.10 1.49
N GLN A 51 -25.07 -21.76 0.56
CA GLN A 51 -23.80 -22.39 0.86
C GLN A 51 -22.82 -21.28 1.19
N SER A 52 -22.47 -21.13 2.47
CA SER A 52 -21.32 -20.33 2.88
C SER A 52 -20.09 -20.91 2.20
N ASP A 53 -19.51 -20.15 1.27
CA ASP A 53 -18.25 -20.49 0.61
C ASP A 53 -17.18 -20.70 1.69
N PRO A 54 -16.55 -21.88 1.80
CA PRO A 54 -15.47 -22.11 2.76
C PRO A 54 -14.29 -21.13 2.58
N ALA A 55 -14.17 -20.50 1.41
CA ALA A 55 -13.21 -19.41 1.20
C ALA A 55 -13.55 -18.10 1.93
N SER A 56 -14.78 -17.96 2.46
CA SER A 56 -15.23 -16.77 3.20
C SER A 56 -15.18 -16.92 4.73
N GLU A 57 -14.68 -18.05 5.25
CA GLU A 57 -14.52 -18.24 6.69
C GLU A 57 -13.52 -17.20 7.24
N PRO A 58 -13.88 -16.42 8.28
CA PRO A 58 -12.94 -15.50 8.92
C PRO A 58 -11.72 -16.26 9.46
N ALA A 59 -10.54 -15.67 9.31
CA ALA A 59 -9.33 -16.23 9.91
C ALA A 59 -9.42 -16.27 11.44
N SER A 60 -8.96 -17.34 12.07
CA SER A 60 -8.84 -17.41 13.53
C SER A 60 -7.66 -16.55 14.02
N ARG A 61 -7.61 -16.28 15.33
CA ARG A 61 -6.47 -15.59 15.95
C ARG A 61 -5.17 -16.37 15.75
N GLU A 62 -5.24 -17.69 15.88
CA GLU A 62 -4.10 -18.59 15.72
C GLU A 62 -3.54 -18.55 14.29
N ASP A 63 -4.43 -18.55 13.28
CA ASP A 63 -4.04 -18.43 11.87
C ASP A 63 -3.22 -17.14 11.62
N VAL A 64 -3.69 -16.02 12.17
CA VAL A 64 -3.00 -14.72 12.03
C VAL A 64 -1.68 -14.69 12.80
N GLN A 65 -1.63 -15.25 14.01
CA GLN A 65 -0.38 -15.34 14.78
C GLN A 65 0.65 -16.22 14.07
N ASN A 66 0.22 -17.32 13.44
CA ASN A 66 1.09 -18.15 12.62
C ASN A 66 1.60 -17.39 11.39
N LEU A 67 0.73 -16.62 10.72
CA LEU A 67 1.12 -15.72 9.64
C LEU A 67 2.22 -14.76 10.09
N PHE A 68 2.07 -14.12 11.26
CA PHE A 68 3.07 -13.20 11.79
C PHE A 68 4.42 -13.86 12.03
N SER A 69 4.41 -15.09 12.55
CA SER A 69 5.62 -15.89 12.77
C SER A 69 6.32 -16.25 11.46
N VAL A 70 5.58 -16.75 10.47
CA VAL A 70 6.14 -17.13 9.16
C VAL A 70 6.71 -15.92 8.40
N LEU A 71 6.04 -14.77 8.50
CA LEU A 71 6.50 -13.50 7.93
C LEU A 71 7.59 -12.82 8.75
N LYS A 72 7.90 -13.33 9.95
CA LYS A 72 8.94 -12.80 10.88
C LYS A 72 8.70 -11.34 11.26
N LEU A 73 7.44 -10.97 11.50
CA LEU A 73 7.06 -9.59 11.87
C LEU A 73 7.68 -9.18 13.21
N ASP A 74 7.82 -10.11 14.15
CA ASP A 74 8.52 -9.94 15.42
C ASP A 74 9.98 -9.49 15.20
N ARG A 75 10.71 -10.20 14.33
CA ARG A 75 12.09 -9.86 13.97
C ARG A 75 12.17 -8.53 13.26
N MET A 76 11.25 -8.26 12.33
CA MET A 76 11.22 -6.99 11.61
C MET A 76 11.04 -5.81 12.59
N MET A 77 10.09 -5.93 13.52
CA MET A 77 9.86 -4.93 14.54
C MET A 77 11.04 -4.78 15.49
N GLN A 78 11.69 -5.88 15.88
CA GLN A 78 12.91 -5.84 16.69
C GLN A 78 14.04 -5.07 15.99
N VAL A 79 14.26 -5.32 14.69
CA VAL A 79 15.26 -4.58 13.91
C VAL A 79 14.91 -3.09 13.82
N THR A 80 13.63 -2.75 13.61
CA THR A 80 13.18 -1.35 13.60
C THR A 80 13.38 -0.68 14.96
N MET A 81 13.05 -1.35 16.06
CA MET A 81 13.25 -0.81 17.42
C MET A 81 14.73 -0.66 17.76
N SER A 82 15.57 -1.63 17.39
CA SER A 82 17.03 -1.52 17.56
C SER A 82 17.60 -0.32 16.80
N ALA A 83 17.19 -0.11 15.56
CA ALA A 83 17.62 1.05 14.79
C ALA A 83 17.12 2.37 15.40
N ALA A 84 15.91 2.39 15.97
CA ALA A 84 15.38 3.54 16.68
C ALA A 84 16.18 3.83 17.98
N ALA A 85 16.58 2.79 18.71
CA ALA A 85 17.43 2.89 19.88
C ALA A 85 18.81 3.47 19.52
N ASP A 86 19.46 2.95 18.47
CA ASP A 86 20.74 3.45 17.99
C ASP A 86 20.64 4.91 17.54
N GLN A 87 19.56 5.28 16.84
CA GLN A 87 19.29 6.66 16.47
C GLN A 87 19.08 7.55 17.69
N MET A 88 18.39 7.05 18.73
CA MET A 88 18.20 7.79 19.98
C MET A 88 19.55 8.02 20.66
N LYS A 89 20.38 6.99 20.83
CA LYS A 89 21.73 7.10 21.40
C LYS A 89 22.61 8.12 20.69
N GLY A 90 22.52 8.18 19.36
CA GLY A 90 23.25 9.17 18.56
C GLY A 90 22.79 10.63 18.76
N ASN A 91 21.53 10.85 19.14
CA ASN A 91 20.94 12.20 19.26
C ASN A 91 20.76 12.67 20.71
N LEU A 92 20.67 11.74 21.68
CA LEU A 92 20.40 12.02 23.09
C LEU A 92 21.46 12.94 23.72
N PRO A 93 22.77 12.80 23.45
CA PRO A 93 23.80 13.67 24.05
C PRO A 93 23.62 15.14 23.68
N GLU A 94 23.31 15.43 22.41
CA GLU A 94 23.06 16.78 21.93
C GLU A 94 21.78 17.36 22.57
N LEU A 95 20.72 16.55 22.67
CA LEU A 95 19.49 16.96 23.34
C LEU A 95 19.73 17.33 24.81
N MET A 96 20.53 16.54 25.54
CA MET A 96 20.86 16.82 26.93
C MET A 96 21.69 18.11 27.07
N ARG A 97 22.66 18.33 26.18
CA ARG A 97 23.43 19.59 26.15
C ARG A 97 22.53 20.81 25.94
N GLN A 98 21.54 20.73 25.06
CA GLN A 98 20.58 21.82 24.82
C GLN A 98 19.71 22.13 26.04
N GLN A 99 19.44 21.13 26.88
CA GLN A 99 18.72 21.28 28.15
C GLN A 99 19.63 21.66 29.31
N ASN A 100 20.93 21.90 29.06
CA ASN A 100 21.93 22.21 30.06
C ASN A 100 22.06 21.10 31.13
N VAL A 101 21.84 19.85 30.71
CA VAL A 101 22.00 18.62 31.52
C VAL A 101 23.24 17.88 31.01
N GLU A 102 24.20 17.60 31.90
CA GLU A 102 25.37 16.77 31.56
C GLU A 102 25.19 15.36 32.12
N ILE A 103 25.03 14.39 31.23
CA ILE A 103 24.90 12.97 31.56
C ILE A 103 26.03 12.22 30.83
N PRO A 104 26.78 11.32 31.49
CA PRO A 104 27.77 10.47 30.85
C PRO A 104 27.17 9.64 29.72
N GLN A 105 27.91 9.43 28.63
CA GLN A 105 27.45 8.68 27.46
C GLN A 105 26.95 7.28 27.84
N GLU A 106 27.65 6.58 28.74
CA GLU A 106 27.27 5.24 29.21
C GLU A 106 25.88 5.23 29.87
N GLN A 107 25.53 6.28 30.61
CA GLN A 107 24.21 6.41 31.22
C GLN A 107 23.14 6.74 30.17
N LEU A 108 23.46 7.55 29.16
CA LEU A 108 22.56 7.83 28.04
C LEU A 108 22.28 6.58 27.21
N ASP A 109 23.30 5.76 26.98
CA ASP A 109 23.17 4.49 26.26
C ASP A 109 22.32 3.51 27.06
N ALA A 110 22.57 3.39 28.37
CA ALA A 110 21.77 2.56 29.26
C ALA A 110 20.31 3.03 29.34
N MET A 111 20.06 4.35 29.37
CA MET A 111 18.71 4.91 29.33
C MET A 111 17.99 4.56 28.03
N ALA A 112 18.66 4.66 26.88
CA ALA A 112 18.08 4.25 25.61
C ALA A 112 17.77 2.75 25.62
N ASP A 113 18.70 1.90 26.07
CA ASP A 113 18.47 0.45 26.15
C ASP A 113 17.28 0.09 27.05
N ASP A 114 17.16 0.76 28.21
CA ASP A 114 16.07 0.56 29.16
C ASP A 114 14.69 0.93 28.56
N ILE A 115 14.61 2.08 27.88
CA ILE A 115 13.37 2.53 27.21
C ILE A 115 12.86 1.51 26.19
N PHE A 116 13.77 0.87 25.44
CA PHE A 116 13.41 -0.11 24.42
C PHE A 116 13.32 -1.55 24.95
N HIS A 117 13.90 -1.85 26.11
CA HIS A 117 13.83 -3.16 26.74
C HIS A 117 12.39 -3.57 27.08
N ASP A 118 11.63 -2.64 27.67
CA ASP A 118 10.26 -2.86 28.11
C ASP A 118 9.22 -2.63 27.00
N TYR A 119 9.65 -2.48 25.75
CA TYR A 119 8.72 -2.29 24.63
C TYR A 119 7.76 -3.51 24.54
N PRO A 120 6.42 -3.30 24.65
CA PRO A 120 5.46 -4.39 24.80
C PRO A 120 5.17 -5.04 23.44
N MET A 121 6.18 -5.69 22.86
CA MET A 121 6.18 -6.17 21.49
C MET A 121 4.95 -7.06 21.23
N GLN A 122 4.77 -8.09 22.06
CA GLN A 122 3.69 -9.04 21.92
C GLN A 122 2.31 -8.37 21.96
N ALA A 123 2.12 -7.37 22.83
CA ALA A 123 0.86 -6.66 22.93
C ALA A 123 0.52 -5.88 21.65
N VAL A 124 1.52 -5.30 20.98
CA VAL A 124 1.27 -4.62 19.70
C VAL A 124 0.98 -5.62 18.58
N LEU A 125 1.69 -6.76 18.48
CA LEU A 125 1.30 -7.81 17.52
C LEU A 125 -0.13 -8.30 17.76
N ASP A 126 -0.47 -8.53 19.02
CA ASP A 126 -1.81 -8.96 19.43
C ASP A 126 -2.90 -7.93 19.08
N SER A 127 -2.56 -6.63 19.08
CA SER A 127 -3.47 -5.56 18.65
C SER A 127 -3.69 -5.50 17.14
N MET A 128 -2.75 -6.06 16.34
CA MET A 128 -2.86 -6.10 14.88
C MET A 128 -3.75 -7.26 14.39
N VAL A 129 -3.94 -8.32 15.20
CA VAL A 129 -4.77 -9.47 14.85
C VAL A 129 -6.14 -9.09 14.25
N PRO A 130 -6.99 -8.27 14.90
CA PRO A 130 -8.30 -7.92 14.35
C PRO A 130 -8.23 -7.15 13.03
N VAL A 131 -7.12 -6.44 12.76
CA VAL A 131 -6.90 -5.77 11.46
C VAL A 131 -6.76 -6.81 10.35
N TYR A 132 -5.96 -7.84 10.56
CA TYR A 132 -5.76 -8.90 9.57
C TYR A 132 -7.02 -9.76 9.42
N GLN A 133 -7.71 -10.11 10.50
CA GLN A 133 -8.98 -10.86 10.45
C GLN A 133 -10.08 -10.13 9.68
N LYS A 134 -10.04 -8.79 9.64
CA LYS A 134 -10.98 -7.97 8.87
C LYS A 134 -10.75 -8.06 7.35
N HIS A 135 -9.51 -8.33 6.93
CA HIS A 135 -9.10 -8.23 5.54
C HIS A 135 -8.75 -9.58 4.88
N LEU A 136 -8.45 -10.60 5.68
CA LEU A 136 -8.03 -11.91 5.21
C LEU A 136 -8.98 -12.98 5.72
N SER A 137 -9.45 -13.83 4.80
CA SER A 137 -10.12 -15.08 5.15
C SER A 137 -9.10 -16.11 5.65
N LYS A 138 -9.60 -17.18 6.28
CA LYS A 138 -8.82 -18.35 6.62
C LYS A 138 -8.15 -18.98 5.39
N ALA A 139 -8.85 -18.99 4.26
CA ALA A 139 -8.31 -19.51 3.00
C ALA A 139 -7.15 -18.64 2.49
N ASP A 140 -7.27 -17.30 2.57
CA ASP A 140 -6.19 -16.39 2.19
C ASP A 140 -4.93 -16.64 3.04
N ILE A 141 -5.09 -16.71 4.36
CA ILE A 141 -3.97 -16.99 5.27
C ILE A 141 -3.35 -18.35 4.95
N GLY A 142 -4.16 -19.38 4.75
CA GLY A 142 -3.68 -20.71 4.36
C GLY A 142 -2.84 -20.69 3.08
N ASN A 143 -3.31 -19.98 2.05
CA ASN A 143 -2.60 -19.85 0.78
C ASN A 143 -1.28 -19.06 0.91
N ILE A 144 -1.28 -17.99 1.70
CA ILE A 144 -0.08 -17.21 1.99
C ILE A 144 0.96 -18.09 2.72
N LEU A 145 0.52 -18.81 3.75
CA LEU A 145 1.38 -19.71 4.52
C LEU A 145 1.97 -20.83 3.65
N LEU A 146 1.15 -21.45 2.78
CA LEU A 146 1.60 -22.48 1.86
C LEU A 146 2.77 -22.02 0.99
N PHE A 147 2.72 -20.79 0.47
CA PHE A 147 3.83 -20.24 -0.31
C PHE A 147 5.06 -19.94 0.56
N TYR A 148 4.89 -19.19 1.64
CA TYR A 148 6.01 -18.70 2.44
C TYR A 148 6.69 -19.78 3.28
N GLN A 149 6.08 -20.94 3.50
CA GLN A 149 6.72 -22.09 4.13
C GLN A 149 7.62 -22.89 3.16
N THR A 150 7.52 -22.66 1.85
CA THR A 150 8.42 -23.32 0.89
C THR A 150 9.86 -22.77 0.99
N PRO A 151 10.89 -23.53 0.57
CA PRO A 151 12.26 -23.03 0.50
C PRO A 151 12.39 -21.76 -0.36
N THR A 152 11.64 -21.67 -1.46
CA THR A 152 11.63 -20.48 -2.33
C THR A 152 10.95 -19.30 -1.65
N GLY A 153 9.80 -19.51 -1.00
CA GLY A 153 9.10 -18.46 -0.25
C GLY A 153 9.94 -17.89 0.90
N GLN A 154 10.59 -18.76 1.68
CA GLN A 154 11.54 -18.35 2.71
C GLN A 154 12.75 -17.61 2.14
N LYS A 155 13.32 -18.08 1.02
CA LYS A 155 14.40 -17.37 0.33
C LYS A 155 13.95 -15.97 -0.06
N MET A 156 12.76 -15.82 -0.65
CA MET A 156 12.22 -14.52 -1.02
C MET A 156 12.09 -13.59 0.19
N LEU A 157 11.54 -14.05 1.32
CA LEU A 157 11.46 -13.25 2.55
C LEU A 157 12.83 -12.76 3.03
N ASN A 158 13.86 -13.61 2.98
CA ASN A 158 15.19 -13.28 3.48
C ASN A 158 15.97 -12.37 2.51
N GLU A 159 15.79 -12.56 1.20
CA GLU A 159 16.52 -11.82 0.16
C GLU A 159 15.87 -10.48 -0.19
N MET A 160 14.55 -10.32 0.03
CA MET A 160 13.81 -9.09 -0.30
C MET A 160 14.51 -7.81 0.18
N PRO A 161 14.95 -7.70 1.46
CA PRO A 161 15.66 -6.51 1.91
C PRO A 161 16.97 -6.24 1.17
N ALA A 162 17.74 -7.28 0.83
CA ALA A 162 19.00 -7.12 0.09
C ALA A 162 18.75 -6.68 -1.35
N MET A 163 17.83 -7.37 -2.03
CA MET A 163 17.41 -7.01 -3.38
C MET A 163 16.87 -5.58 -3.45
N SER A 164 16.05 -5.13 -2.49
CA SER A 164 15.57 -3.75 -2.44
C SER A 164 16.71 -2.74 -2.30
N ARG A 165 17.71 -3.00 -1.45
CA ARG A 165 18.90 -2.14 -1.31
C ARG A 165 19.70 -2.07 -2.61
N GLU A 166 19.96 -3.22 -3.22
CA GLU A 166 20.70 -3.31 -4.49
C GLU A 166 19.95 -2.64 -5.64
N ALA A 167 18.62 -2.80 -5.70
CA ALA A 167 17.78 -2.13 -6.68
C ALA A 167 17.84 -0.60 -6.55
N MET A 168 17.82 -0.07 -5.33
CA MET A 168 18.00 1.36 -5.09
C MET A 168 19.40 1.83 -5.52
N GLN A 169 20.44 1.07 -5.19
CA GLN A 169 21.81 1.40 -5.62
C GLN A 169 21.96 1.42 -7.15
N ALA A 170 21.33 0.47 -7.84
CA ALA A 170 21.29 0.40 -9.30
C ALA A 170 20.48 1.57 -9.92
N ALA A 171 19.39 1.99 -9.28
CA ALA A 171 18.55 3.10 -9.75
C ALA A 171 19.16 4.49 -9.50
N ASN A 172 20.01 4.64 -8.48
CA ASN A 172 20.62 5.92 -8.10
C ASN A 172 21.27 6.70 -9.25
N PRO A 173 22.16 6.13 -10.10
CA PRO A 173 22.76 6.88 -11.21
C PRO A 173 21.71 7.35 -12.23
N VAL A 174 20.71 6.53 -12.53
CA VAL A 174 19.60 6.89 -13.45
C VAL A 174 18.83 8.09 -12.90
N MET A 175 18.51 8.06 -11.60
CA MET A 175 17.83 9.17 -10.94
C MET A 175 18.67 10.44 -10.90
N LYS A 176 19.98 10.34 -10.63
CA LYS A 176 20.91 11.48 -10.66
C LYS A 176 20.97 12.14 -12.04
N GLU A 177 21.08 11.34 -13.08
CA GLU A 177 21.13 11.85 -14.46
C GLU A 177 19.79 12.49 -14.87
N TRP A 178 18.67 11.87 -14.50
CA TRP A 178 17.35 12.44 -14.72
C TRP A 178 17.17 13.79 -14.01
N MET A 179 17.59 13.90 -12.74
CA MET A 179 17.56 15.15 -11.98
C MET A 179 18.43 16.23 -12.64
N ALA A 180 19.65 15.90 -13.07
CA ALA A 180 20.54 16.85 -13.75
C ALA A 180 19.91 17.42 -15.03
N ARG A 181 19.32 16.55 -15.88
CA ARG A 181 18.60 16.97 -17.09
C ARG A 181 17.36 17.81 -16.78
N MET A 182 16.69 17.52 -15.67
CA MET A 182 15.51 18.28 -15.25
C MET A 182 15.92 19.69 -14.79
N THR A 183 16.98 19.82 -13.98
CA THR A 183 17.52 21.11 -13.55
C THR A 183 17.99 21.96 -14.74
N GLN A 184 18.69 21.36 -15.70
CA GLN A 184 19.09 22.07 -16.93
C GLN A 184 17.89 22.61 -17.70
N ARG A 185 16.87 21.77 -17.94
CA ARG A 185 15.63 22.20 -18.63
C ARG A 185 14.91 23.33 -17.88
N MET A 186 14.93 23.33 -16.56
CA MET A 186 14.36 24.42 -15.76
C MET A 186 15.15 25.72 -15.93
N GLN A 187 16.48 25.66 -15.90
CA GLN A 187 17.35 26.81 -16.12
C GLN A 187 17.15 27.42 -17.50
N ASP A 188 17.14 26.60 -18.55
CA ASP A 188 16.93 27.05 -19.93
C ASP A 188 15.59 27.78 -20.09
N ARG A 189 14.52 27.21 -19.52
CA ARG A 189 13.20 27.83 -19.53
C ARG A 189 13.16 29.14 -18.76
N ALA A 190 13.80 29.19 -17.59
CA ALA A 190 13.87 30.42 -16.80
C ALA A 190 14.60 31.54 -17.56
N HIS A 191 15.71 31.22 -18.22
CA HIS A 191 16.45 32.17 -19.05
C HIS A 191 15.61 32.66 -20.24
N ALA A 192 14.93 31.75 -20.95
CA ALA A 192 14.05 32.11 -22.06
C ALA A 192 12.90 33.04 -21.61
N MET A 193 12.25 32.75 -20.48
CA MET A 193 11.21 33.60 -19.91
C MET A 193 11.75 34.98 -19.49
N ALA A 194 12.94 35.04 -18.88
CA ALA A 194 13.56 36.29 -18.50
C ALA A 194 13.86 37.19 -19.72
N GLN A 195 14.36 36.60 -20.81
CA GLN A 195 14.61 37.32 -22.07
C GLN A 195 13.32 37.84 -22.70
N GLN A 196 12.27 37.00 -22.77
CA GLN A 196 10.96 37.42 -23.29
C GLN A 196 10.36 38.59 -22.48
N ASN A 197 10.45 38.52 -21.15
CA ASN A 197 9.97 39.58 -20.27
C ASN A 197 10.76 40.88 -20.43
N ALA A 198 12.06 40.81 -20.69
CA ALA A 198 12.89 41.99 -20.97
C ALA A 198 12.52 42.63 -22.32
N SER A 199 12.33 41.82 -23.37
CA SER A 199 11.92 42.29 -24.70
C SER A 199 10.52 42.91 -24.73
N GLN A 200 9.58 42.39 -23.95
CA GLN A 200 8.23 42.96 -23.83
C GLN A 200 8.22 44.31 -23.11
N LYS A 201 9.02 44.49 -22.04
CA LYS A 201 9.14 45.77 -21.34
C LYS A 201 9.74 46.88 -22.20
N SER A 202 10.67 46.56 -23.10
CA SER A 202 11.24 47.54 -24.04
C SER A 202 10.26 48.00 -25.12
N GLY A 203 9.26 47.18 -25.49
CA GLY A 203 8.27 47.53 -26.53
C GLY A 203 7.11 48.39 -26.03
N THR A 204 6.78 48.35 -24.74
CA THR A 204 5.65 49.10 -24.16
C THR A 204 5.94 50.56 -23.83
N ASN A 205 7.21 51.00 -23.88
CA ASN A 205 7.61 52.38 -23.51
C ASN A 205 7.78 53.32 -24.72
N SER A 206 7.41 52.88 -25.92
CA SER A 206 7.48 53.67 -27.16
C SER A 206 6.08 54.04 -27.66
N LYS A 207 5.37 54.92 -26.94
CA LYS A 207 4.20 55.61 -27.49
C LYS A 207 4.54 57.11 -27.62
N PRO A 208 4.74 57.64 -28.84
CA PRO A 208 5.06 59.04 -29.03
C PRO A 208 3.84 59.91 -28.74
N LYS A 209 4.11 61.07 -28.14
CA LYS A 209 3.14 62.12 -27.77
C LYS A 209 2.85 63.02 -28.96
#